data_AF-A0A1F8F4Z2-F1
#
_entry.id   AF-A0A1F8F4Z2-F1
#
_cell.length_a   1.000
_cell.length_b   1.000
_cell.length_c   1.000
_cell.angle_alpha   90.00
_cell.angle_beta   90.00
_cell.angle_gamma   90.00
#
_symmetry.space_group_name_H-M   'P 1'
#
loop_
_entity.id
_entity.type
_entity.pdbx_description
1 polymer ?
#
loop_
_entity_poly.entity_id
_entity_poly.type
_entity_poly.pdbx_seq_one_letter_code
_entity_poly.pdbx_strand_id
1 'polypeptide(L)'
;MAEYRTKLPFGSLMPITLFEHGIVGQTVKHAHLHFIPTVLDLTPRIRGDFPDSVVKELQWAGQLEVSYRNNPRPYLYWVTGKAEDVAERVCWNPPAPLQYLRVIVAEALGRPERANWRTMDPELDKRLWSETVRLLRPYF
;
A
#
# COMPACT_ATOMS: atom_id res chain seq x y z
N MET A 1 13.18 31.03 -9.90
CA MET A 1 12.30 30.40 -8.89
C MET A 1 11.25 29.63 -9.64
N ALA A 2 11.18 28.31 -9.45
CA ALA A 2 10.42 27.42 -10.32
C ALA A 2 8.92 27.46 -10.01
N GLU A 3 8.12 27.78 -11.03
CA GLU A 3 6.69 27.56 -11.07
C GLU A 3 6.38 26.07 -11.25
N TYR A 4 5.81 25.43 -10.24
CA TYR A 4 5.11 24.15 -10.40
C TYR A 4 3.79 24.22 -9.63
N ARG A 5 2.80 24.89 -10.24
CA ARG A 5 1.38 24.71 -9.91
C ARG A 5 0.66 24.31 -11.19
N THR A 6 0.78 23.04 -11.57
CA THR A 6 -0.20 22.44 -12.46
C THR A 6 -1.50 22.31 -11.66
N LYS A 7 -2.45 23.21 -11.95
CA LYS A 7 -3.84 23.08 -11.53
C LYS A 7 -4.39 21.80 -12.17
N LEU A 8 -4.42 20.70 -11.42
CA LEU A 8 -5.25 19.58 -11.82
C LEU A 8 -6.72 20.04 -11.76
N PRO A 9 -7.50 19.91 -12.84
CA PRO A 9 -8.89 20.31 -12.85
C PRO A 9 -9.65 19.50 -11.79
N PHE A 10 -10.51 20.18 -11.03
CA PHE A 10 -11.50 19.55 -10.14
C PHE A 10 -12.31 18.56 -10.98
N GLY A 11 -12.04 17.26 -10.83
CA GLY A 11 -12.69 16.19 -11.61
C GLY A 11 -11.76 15.13 -12.19
N SER A 12 -10.45 15.34 -12.28
CA SER A 12 -9.53 14.24 -12.59
C SER A 12 -9.29 13.43 -11.31
N LEU A 13 -9.89 12.24 -11.17
CA LEU A 13 -9.47 11.29 -10.13
C LEU A 13 -7.96 11.09 -10.31
N MET A 14 -7.19 11.46 -9.29
CA MET A 14 -5.75 11.33 -9.37
C MET A 14 -5.39 9.85 -9.61
N PRO A 15 -4.35 9.55 -10.39
CA PRO A 15 -3.79 8.21 -10.45
C PRO A 15 -3.42 7.77 -9.04
N ILE A 16 -4.07 6.74 -8.52
CA ILE A 16 -3.85 6.23 -7.16
C ILE A 16 -3.41 4.78 -7.18
N THR A 17 -2.51 4.45 -6.25
CA THR A 17 -2.28 3.07 -5.83
C THR A 17 -2.80 2.94 -4.40
N LEU A 18 -3.73 2.02 -4.20
CA LEU A 18 -4.24 1.63 -2.89
C LEU A 18 -3.79 0.22 -2.59
N PHE A 19 -3.51 -0.08 -1.32
CA PHE A 19 -3.28 -1.45 -0.92
C PHE A 19 -3.59 -1.73 0.53
N GLU A 20 -3.93 -2.99 0.81
CA GLU A 20 -4.14 -3.54 2.14
C GLU A 20 -3.45 -4.90 2.22
N HIS A 21 -2.86 -5.19 3.38
CA HIS A 21 -2.04 -6.37 3.60
C HIS A 21 -2.81 -7.52 4.27
N GLY A 22 -4.14 -7.42 4.42
CA GLY A 22 -4.94 -8.35 5.22
C GLY A 22 -4.27 -8.71 6.56
N ILE A 23 -4.52 -9.91 7.08
CA ILE A 23 -3.80 -10.43 8.25
C ILE A 23 -2.32 -10.77 7.93
N VAL A 24 -1.87 -10.67 6.67
CA VAL A 24 -0.46 -10.88 6.31
C VAL A 24 0.38 -9.72 6.81
N GLY A 25 1.16 -9.93 7.87
CA GLY A 25 2.14 -8.92 8.23
C GLY A 25 1.63 -7.68 8.94
N GLN A 26 0.37 -7.68 9.36
CA GLN A 26 -0.21 -6.60 10.15
C GLN A 26 0.42 -6.55 11.55
N THR A 27 1.02 -5.40 11.88
CA THR A 27 1.48 -5.09 13.24
C THR A 27 0.33 -4.65 14.13
N VAL A 28 -0.69 -4.02 13.53
CA VAL A 28 -1.99 -3.72 14.14
C VAL A 28 -3.00 -4.68 13.54
N LYS A 29 -3.66 -5.50 14.37
CA LYS A 29 -4.69 -6.48 13.93
C LYS A 29 -6.00 -5.79 13.52
N HIS A 30 -5.90 -4.85 12.61
CA HIS A 30 -7.00 -4.07 12.07
C HIS A 30 -6.71 -3.73 10.61
N ALA A 31 -7.72 -3.94 9.76
CA ALA A 31 -7.70 -3.56 8.36
C ALA A 31 -7.39 -2.06 8.23
N HIS A 32 -6.38 -1.73 7.43
CA HIS A 32 -6.08 -0.34 7.08
C HIS A 32 -5.60 -0.29 5.64
N LEU A 33 -6.04 0.76 4.95
CA LEU A 33 -5.68 1.02 3.57
C LEU A 33 -4.50 1.98 3.53
N HIS A 34 -3.50 1.63 2.74
CA HIS A 34 -2.42 2.54 2.36
C HIS A 34 -2.82 3.29 1.09
N PHE A 35 -2.64 4.61 1.12
CA PHE A 35 -2.90 5.49 -0.01
C PHE A 35 -1.58 6.05 -0.54
N ILE A 36 -1.28 5.78 -1.81
CA ILE A 36 -0.10 6.31 -2.50
C ILE A 36 -0.57 7.27 -3.61
N PRO A 37 -0.17 8.55 -3.58
CA PRO A 37 -0.62 9.57 -4.53
C PRO A 37 0.11 9.48 -5.89
N THR A 38 0.32 8.27 -6.39
CA THR A 38 0.84 7.99 -7.74
C THR A 38 0.39 6.60 -8.18
N VAL A 39 0.39 6.34 -9.49
CA VAL A 39 0.17 5.00 -10.03
C VAL A 39 1.46 4.20 -10.05
N LEU A 40 1.40 3.03 -9.43
CA LEU A 40 2.41 1.98 -9.46
C LEU A 40 1.73 0.69 -9.92
N ASP A 41 2.27 0.04 -10.95
CA ASP A 41 1.84 -1.31 -11.30
C ASP A 41 2.62 -2.35 -10.47
N LEU A 42 1.99 -2.81 -9.40
CA LEU A 42 2.55 -3.83 -8.50
C LEU A 42 2.32 -5.26 -9.02
N THR A 43 1.46 -5.43 -10.03
CA THR A 43 0.95 -6.74 -10.45
C THR A 43 2.05 -7.67 -10.97
N PRO A 44 2.98 -7.24 -11.85
CA PRO A 44 4.04 -8.11 -12.34
C PRO A 44 4.95 -8.59 -11.21
N ARG A 45 5.28 -7.71 -10.26
CA ARG A 45 6.12 -8.04 -9.10
C ARG A 45 5.44 -9.07 -8.21
N ILE A 46 4.17 -8.85 -7.84
CA ILE A 46 3.41 -9.78 -6.99
C ILE A 46 3.28 -11.16 -7.64
N ARG A 47 2.99 -11.22 -8.95
CA ARG A 47 2.89 -12.49 -9.68
C ARG A 47 4.24 -13.19 -9.81
N GLY A 48 5.33 -12.43 -9.98
CA GLY A 48 6.68 -12.97 -10.03
C GLY A 48 7.14 -13.56 -8.69
N ASP A 49 6.86 -12.86 -7.59
CA ASP A 49 7.25 -13.28 -6.24
C ASP A 49 6.39 -14.44 -5.72
N PHE A 50 5.13 -14.55 -6.17
CA PHE A 50 4.18 -15.58 -5.73
C PHE A 50 3.49 -16.30 -6.91
N PRO A 51 4.23 -17.05 -7.75
CA PRO A 51 3.69 -17.65 -8.97
C PRO A 51 2.58 -18.68 -8.72
N ASP A 52 2.64 -19.39 -7.58
CA ASP A 52 1.67 -20.42 -7.22
C ASP A 52 0.44 -19.88 -6.47
N SER A 53 0.41 -18.58 -6.16
CA SER A 53 -0.68 -17.97 -5.41
C SER A 53 -1.83 -17.53 -6.31
N VAL A 54 -3.06 -17.70 -5.82
CA VAL A 54 -4.26 -17.36 -6.60
C VAL A 54 -4.47 -15.85 -6.57
N VAL A 55 -4.17 -15.20 -7.70
CA VAL A 55 -4.50 -13.79 -7.96
C VAL A 55 -5.85 -13.70 -8.67
N LYS A 56 -6.79 -12.94 -8.11
CA LYS A 56 -8.10 -12.65 -8.71
C LYS A 56 -8.27 -11.16 -8.93
N GLU A 57 -8.85 -10.80 -10.06
CA GLU A 57 -9.39 -9.46 -10.29
C GLU A 57 -10.78 -9.37 -9.68
N LEU A 58 -11.04 -8.25 -9.01
CA LEU A 58 -12.33 -7.94 -8.41
C LEU A 58 -13.05 -6.93 -9.30
N GLN A 59 -14.35 -7.16 -9.49
CA GLN A 59 -15.23 -6.26 -10.23
C GLN A 59 -15.66 -5.05 -9.37
N TRP A 60 -15.60 -5.20 -8.05
CA TRP A 60 -15.87 -4.14 -7.07
C TRP A 60 -15.34 -4.55 -5.69
N ALA A 61 -14.97 -3.55 -4.87
CA ALA A 61 -14.30 -3.76 -3.58
C ALA A 61 -14.99 -4.75 -2.62
N GLY A 62 -16.31 -4.74 -2.49
CA GLY A 62 -16.99 -5.64 -1.54
C GLY A 62 -17.02 -7.12 -1.95
N GLN A 63 -16.56 -7.48 -3.16
CA GLN A 63 -16.25 -8.89 -3.45
C GLN A 63 -15.14 -9.42 -2.54
N LEU A 64 -14.22 -8.56 -2.08
CA LEU A 64 -13.21 -8.93 -1.10
C LEU A 64 -13.86 -9.33 0.22
N GLU A 65 -14.81 -8.52 0.70
CA GLU A 65 -15.55 -8.74 1.95
C GLU A 65 -16.32 -10.07 1.91
N VAL A 66 -17.11 -10.28 0.84
CA VAL A 66 -17.87 -11.53 0.64
C VAL A 66 -16.94 -12.74 0.58
N SER A 67 -15.82 -12.64 -0.15
CA SER A 67 -14.85 -13.72 -0.27
C SER A 67 -14.17 -14.05 1.06
N TYR A 68 -13.80 -13.02 1.83
CA TYR A 68 -13.15 -13.16 3.12
C TYR A 68 -14.10 -13.75 4.17
N ARG A 69 -15.36 -13.32 4.20
CA ARG A 69 -16.37 -13.86 5.12
C ARG A 69 -16.60 -15.36 4.91
N ASN A 70 -16.65 -15.80 3.65
CA ASN A 70 -16.90 -17.20 3.31
C ASN A 70 -15.68 -18.11 3.51
N ASN A 71 -14.47 -17.58 3.33
CA ASN A 71 -13.22 -18.33 3.51
C ASN A 71 -12.11 -17.42 4.05
N PRO A 72 -12.08 -17.18 5.38
CA PRO A 72 -11.11 -16.28 5.99
C PRO A 72 -9.70 -16.83 5.81
N ARG A 73 -8.87 -16.10 5.06
CA ARG A 73 -7.47 -16.46 4.83
C ARG A 73 -6.64 -15.21 4.58
N PRO A 74 -5.32 -15.27 4.84
CA PRO A 74 -4.44 -14.14 4.59
C PRO A 74 -4.49 -13.72 3.11
N TYR A 75 -4.33 -12.44 2.83
CA TYR A 75 -4.40 -11.91 1.47
C TYR A 75 -3.55 -10.65 1.32
N LEU A 76 -3.19 -10.35 0.07
CA LEU A 76 -2.70 -9.04 -0.35
C LEU A 76 -3.75 -8.45 -1.28
N TYR A 77 -4.25 -7.26 -0.97
CA TYR A 77 -5.19 -6.52 -1.80
C TYR A 77 -4.52 -5.26 -2.33
N TRP A 78 -4.71 -4.96 -3.61
CA TRP A 78 -4.21 -3.74 -4.20
C TRP A 78 -5.08 -3.27 -5.35
N VAL A 79 -5.03 -1.95 -5.57
CA VAL A 79 -5.72 -1.25 -6.65
C VAL A 79 -4.68 -0.50 -7.45
N THR A 80 -4.67 -0.70 -8.76
CA THR A 80 -3.81 0.03 -9.70
C THR A 80 -4.66 0.61 -10.80
N GLY A 81 -4.50 1.90 -11.11
CA GLY A 81 -5.15 2.45 -12.28
C GLY A 81 -5.25 3.96 -12.31
N LYS A 82 -5.60 4.47 -13.49
CA LYS A 82 -6.06 5.85 -13.66
C LYS A 82 -7.57 5.87 -13.50
N ALA A 83 -8.14 7.07 -13.29
CA ALA A 83 -9.58 7.34 -13.13
C ALA A 83 -10.53 6.44 -13.94
N GLU A 84 -10.15 6.15 -15.20
CA GLU A 84 -10.98 5.49 -16.21
C GLU A 84 -10.65 4.00 -16.38
N ASP A 85 -9.61 3.49 -15.72
CA ASP A 85 -9.10 2.12 -15.85
C ASP A 85 -8.50 1.66 -14.52
N VAL A 86 -9.37 1.51 -13.52
CA VAL A 86 -9.03 1.04 -12.17
C VAL A 86 -9.21 -0.46 -12.10
N ALA A 87 -8.13 -1.18 -11.80
CA ALA A 87 -8.16 -2.61 -11.59
C ALA A 87 -7.88 -2.96 -10.13
N GLU A 88 -8.85 -3.63 -9.50
CA GLU A 88 -8.77 -4.15 -8.14
C GLU A 88 -8.35 -5.62 -8.16
N ARG A 89 -7.39 -5.99 -7.33
CA ARG A 89 -6.83 -7.35 -7.29
C ARG A 89 -6.63 -7.83 -5.87
N VAL A 90 -6.75 -9.14 -5.71
CA VAL A 90 -6.43 -9.84 -4.47
C VAL A 90 -5.59 -11.08 -4.77
N CYS A 91 -4.52 -11.27 -4.00
CA CYS A 91 -3.71 -12.47 -3.97
C CYS A 91 -4.00 -13.22 -2.67
N TRP A 92 -4.53 -14.44 -2.77
CA TRP A 92 -4.97 -15.23 -1.62
C TRP A 92 -3.89 -16.18 -1.12
N ASN A 93 -3.71 -16.19 0.20
CA ASN A 93 -2.75 -17.01 0.94
C ASN A 93 -1.31 -16.98 0.37
N PRO A 94 -0.76 -15.82 -0.03
CA PRO A 94 0.61 -15.78 -0.49
C PRO A 94 1.57 -16.05 0.69
N PRO A 95 2.70 -16.72 0.48
CA PRO A 95 3.76 -16.86 1.46
C PRO A 95 4.57 -15.55 1.61
N ALA A 96 3.86 -14.42 1.69
CA ALA A 96 4.45 -13.10 1.69
C ALA A 96 5.03 -12.75 3.07
N PRO A 97 6.22 -12.13 3.12
CA PRO A 97 6.78 -11.64 4.37
C PRO A 97 5.92 -10.50 4.94
N LEU A 98 6.13 -10.19 6.22
CA LEU A 98 5.43 -9.08 6.85
C LEU A 98 5.77 -7.76 6.13
N GLN A 99 4.79 -6.86 5.99
CA GLN A 99 4.96 -5.56 5.34
C GLN A 99 5.36 -5.62 3.84
N TYR A 100 5.25 -6.78 3.18
CA TYR A 100 5.66 -6.98 1.80
C TYR A 100 5.22 -5.86 0.83
N LEU A 101 3.94 -5.46 0.87
CA LEU A 101 3.42 -4.41 -0.03
C LEU A 101 4.08 -3.04 0.19
N ARG A 102 4.41 -2.68 1.45
CA ARG A 102 5.15 -1.44 1.75
C ARG A 102 6.55 -1.47 1.16
N VAL A 103 7.21 -2.63 1.23
CA VAL A 103 8.58 -2.80 0.70
C VAL A 103 8.57 -2.64 -0.81
N ILE A 104 7.74 -3.40 -1.54
CA ILE A 104 7.74 -3.32 -3.00
C ILE A 104 7.25 -1.96 -3.53
N VAL A 105 6.38 -1.27 -2.78
CA VAL A 105 5.97 0.11 -3.10
C VAL A 105 7.13 1.08 -2.93
N ALA A 106 7.89 0.98 -1.83
CA ALA A 106 9.06 1.82 -1.62
C ALA A 106 10.11 1.59 -2.75
N GLU A 107 10.37 0.33 -3.08
CA GLU A 107 11.24 -0.05 -4.20
C GLU A 107 10.77 0.53 -5.54
N ALA A 108 9.47 0.41 -5.85
CA ALA A 108 8.87 0.99 -7.06
C ALA A 108 8.97 2.52 -7.12
N LEU A 109 9.02 3.18 -5.95
CA LEU A 109 9.26 4.63 -5.83
C LEU A 109 10.76 5.01 -5.85
N GLY A 110 11.67 4.03 -5.95
CA GLY A 110 13.11 4.25 -5.88
C GLY A 110 13.58 4.74 -4.51
N ARG A 111 12.87 4.40 -3.44
CA ARG A 111 13.18 4.80 -2.06
C ARG A 111 13.31 3.57 -1.17
N PRO A 112 14.16 3.61 -0.13
CA PRO A 112 14.13 2.56 0.89
C PRO A 112 12.81 2.64 1.67
N GLU A 113 12.33 1.49 2.16
CA GLU A 113 11.25 1.46 3.14
C GLU A 113 11.76 2.13 4.43
N ARG A 114 11.11 3.22 4.86
CA ARG A 114 11.61 4.10 5.94
C ARG A 114 10.93 3.88 7.29
N ALA A 115 10.13 2.84 7.47
CA ALA A 115 9.32 2.65 8.68
C ALA A 115 9.25 1.18 9.14
N ASN A 116 10.26 0.37 8.82
CA ASN A 116 10.44 -0.95 9.36
C ASN A 116 11.16 -0.87 10.72
N TRP A 117 10.40 -0.69 11.79
CA TRP A 117 10.90 -0.58 13.18
C TRP A 117 11.75 -1.77 13.63
N ARG A 118 11.65 -2.94 12.98
CA ARG A 118 12.47 -4.12 13.31
C ARG A 118 13.91 -4.01 12.82
N THR A 119 14.14 -3.24 11.76
CA THR A 119 15.45 -3.06 11.13
C THR A 119 15.92 -1.62 11.17
N MET A 120 15.13 -0.73 11.78
CA MET A 120 15.48 0.68 11.89
C MET A 120 16.54 0.86 12.96
N ASP A 121 17.54 1.68 12.63
CA ASP A 121 18.51 2.16 13.61
C ASP A 121 17.78 2.92 14.74
N PRO A 122 17.96 2.54 16.02
CA PRO A 122 17.21 3.14 17.13
C PRO A 122 17.42 4.66 17.27
N GLU A 123 18.61 5.17 16.95
CA GLU A 123 18.90 6.61 17.01
C GLU A 123 18.21 7.36 15.87
N LEU A 124 18.19 6.78 14.67
CA LEU A 124 17.41 7.30 13.56
C LEU A 124 15.91 7.32 13.87
N ASP A 125 15.35 6.24 14.44
CA ASP A 125 13.93 6.18 14.83
C ASP A 125 13.57 7.28 15.83
N LYS A 126 14.37 7.40 16.91
CA LYS A 126 14.20 8.44 17.92
C LYS A 126 14.26 9.85 17.33
N ARG A 127 15.17 10.09 16.38
CA ARG A 127 15.27 11.37 15.68
C ARG A 127 14.03 11.64 14.82
N LEU A 128 13.58 10.68 14.02
CA LEU A 128 12.40 10.82 13.14
C LEU A 128 11.12 11.04 13.97
N TRP A 129 10.98 10.32 15.08
CA TRP A 129 9.88 10.52 16.02
C TRP A 129 9.91 11.92 16.64
N SER A 130 11.06 12.36 17.14
CA SER A 130 11.23 13.68 17.77
C SER A 130 10.94 14.81 16.78
N GLU A 131 11.39 14.66 15.52
CA GLU A 131 11.12 15.59 14.45
C GLU A 131 9.62 15.65 14.12
N THR A 132 8.97 14.49 14.03
CA THR A 132 7.51 14.39 13.78
C THR A 132 6.73 15.09 14.89
N VAL A 133 7.01 14.79 16.16
CA VAL A 133 6.36 15.45 17.31
C VAL A 133 6.58 16.95 17.28
N ARG A 134 7.80 17.41 16.99
CA ARG A 134 8.12 18.84 16.88
C ARG A 134 7.32 19.52 15.77
N LEU A 135 7.21 18.90 14.59
CA LEU A 135 6.48 19.43 13.44
C LEU A 135 4.96 19.42 13.67
N LEU A 136 4.46 18.44 14.44
CA LEU A 136 3.04 18.31 14.75
C LEU A 136 2.57 19.20 15.92
N ARG A 137 3.49 19.66 16.78
CA ARG A 137 3.19 20.49 17.97
C ARG A 137 2.28 21.69 17.72
N PRO A 138 2.35 22.43 16.59
CA PRO A 138 1.42 23.54 16.34
C PRO A 138 -0.04 23.13 16.13
N TYR A 139 -0.32 21.83 15.96
CA TYR A 139 -1.64 21.29 15.66
C TYR A 139 -2.29 20.57 16.85
N PHE A 140 -1.63 20.52 18.01
CA PHE A 140 -2.11 19.86 19.25
C PHE A 140 -1.86 20.72 20.48
#